data_AF-A0A5N5G653-F1
#
_entry.id   AF-A0A5N5G653-F1
#
_cell.length_a   1.000
_cell.length_b   1.000
_cell.length_c   1.000
_cell.angle_alpha   90.00
_cell.angle_beta   90.00
_cell.angle_gamma   90.00
#
_symmetry.space_group_name_H-M   'P 1'
#
loop_
_entity.id
_entity.type
_entity.pdbx_description
1 polymer ?
#
loop_
_entity_poly.entity_id
_entity_poly.type
_entity_poly.pdbx_seq_one_letter_code
_entity_poly.pdbx_strand_id
1 'polypeptide(L)' 'MTRNLVFHQRTKHIGRRYHYIRESNIIKLIYCKSEDQLADIFTKALPKDRFCTLREKLGVKPSTSLEGSVGA' A
#
# COMPACT_ATOMS: atom_id res chain seq x y z
N MET A 1 -39.51 3.94 7.43
CA MET A 1 -38.46 4.14 6.41
C MET A 1 -37.10 3.89 7.06
N THR A 2 -36.53 2.70 6.85
CA THR A 2 -35.26 2.31 7.49
C THR A 2 -34.10 3.01 6.77
N ARG A 3 -33.62 4.14 7.32
CA ARG A 3 -32.44 4.85 6.83
C ARG A 3 -31.20 4.04 7.20
N ASN A 4 -30.66 3.29 6.25
CA ASN A 4 -29.43 2.55 6.43
C ASN A 4 -28.22 3.53 6.39
N LEU A 5 -28.03 4.29 7.47
CA LEU A 5 -27.10 5.42 7.59
C LEU A 5 -25.64 5.01 7.29
N VAL A 6 -25.28 3.77 7.61
CA VAL A 6 -23.93 3.22 7.40
C VAL A 6 -23.59 3.12 5.91
N PHE A 7 -24.54 2.69 5.07
CA PHE A 7 -24.34 2.64 3.62
C PHE A 7 -24.26 4.04 3.02
N HIS A 8 -25.11 4.96 3.49
CA HIS A 8 -25.09 6.35 3.02
C HIS A 8 -23.75 7.04 3.31
N GLN A 9 -23.17 6.83 4.49
CA GLN A 9 -21.85 7.37 4.82
C GLN A 9 -20.74 6.78 3.94
N ARG A 10 -20.69 5.45 3.75
CA ARG A 10 -19.68 4.80 2.88
C ARG A 10 -19.74 5.32 1.45
N THR A 11 -20.94 5.41 0.86
CA THR A 11 -21.14 5.97 -0.48
C THR A 11 -20.70 7.43 -0.56
N LYS A 12 -20.99 8.24 0.47
CA LYS A 12 -20.54 9.63 0.54
C LYS A 12 -19.00 9.76 0.57
N HIS A 13 -18.32 8.89 1.32
CA HIS A 13 -16.85 8.90 1.36
C HIS A 13 -16.21 8.50 0.02
N ILE A 14 -16.78 7.50 -0.67
CA ILE A 14 -16.32 7.10 -2.01
C ILE A 14 -16.51 8.25 -2.99
N GLY A 15 -17.70 8.86 -3.02
CA GLY A 15 -18.02 9.97 -3.92
C GLY A 15 -17.06 11.15 -3.75
N ARG A 16 -16.87 11.62 -2.50
CA ARG A 16 -15.95 12.74 -2.23
C ARG A 16 -14.51 12.45 -2.70
N ARG A 17 -13.99 11.26 -2.43
CA ARG A 17 -12.61 10.89 -2.84
C ARG A 17 -12.50 10.79 -4.36
N TYR A 18 -13.50 10.22 -5.02
CA TYR A 18 -13.52 10.09 -6.47
C TYR A 18 -13.48 11.46 -7.16
N HIS A 19 -14.36 12.38 -6.75
CA HIS A 19 -14.39 13.74 -7.32
C HIS A 19 -13.07 14.47 -7.10
N TYR A 20 -12.52 14.41 -5.88
CA TYR A 20 -11.23 15.01 -5.57
C TYR A 20 -10.09 14.49 -6.46
N ILE A 21 -9.97 13.17 -6.60
CA ILE A 21 -8.90 12.57 -7.42
C ILE A 21 -9.08 12.90 -8.91
N ARG A 22 -10.33 12.88 -9.42
CA ARG A 22 -10.65 13.15 -10.82
C ARG A 22 -10.40 14.61 -11.20
N GLU A 23 -10.72 15.55 -10.31
CA GLU A 23 -10.54 17.00 -10.55
C GLU A 23 -9.10 17.45 -10.35
N SER A 24 -8.30 16.68 -9.61
CA SER A 24 -6.91 17.04 -9.30
C SER A 24 -6.01 17.13 -10.55
N ASN A 25 -6.38 16.53 -11.70
CA ASN A 25 -5.69 16.52 -13.01
C ASN A 25 -4.18 16.16 -13.04
N ILE A 26 -3.55 16.00 -11.87
CA ILE A 26 -2.14 15.66 -11.68
C ILE A 26 -1.94 14.18 -11.28
N ILE A 27 -3.02 13.47 -10.96
CA ILE A 27 -2.99 12.08 -10.51
C ILE A 27 -3.40 11.16 -11.67
N LYS A 28 -2.49 10.28 -12.10
CA LYS A 28 -2.79 9.21 -13.04
C LYS A 28 -3.07 7.92 -12.27
N LEU A 29 -4.30 7.41 -12.37
CA LEU A 29 -4.66 6.11 -11.79
C LEU A 29 -4.16 4.97 -12.68
N ILE A 30 -3.36 4.07 -12.12
CA ILE A 30 -2.85 2.87 -12.82
C ILE A 30 -3.22 1.65 -11.99
N TYR A 31 -3.72 0.61 -12.66
CA TYR A 31 -4.01 -0.66 -12.01
C TYR A 31 -2.72 -1.30 -11.50
N CYS A 32 -2.76 -1.79 -10.25
CA CYS A 32 -1.70 -2.57 -9.64
C CYS A 32 -2.32 -3.84 -9.05
N LYS A 33 -1.71 -5.00 -9.33
CA LYS A 33 -2.13 -6.26 -8.70
C LYS A 33 -1.83 -6.20 -7.21
N SER A 34 -2.67 -6.80 -6.37
CA SER A 34 -2.44 -6.86 -4.92
C SER A 34 -1.06 -7.45 -4.55
N GLU A 35 -0.55 -8.36 -5.38
CA GLU A 35 0.77 -8.99 -5.23
C GLU A 35 1.96 -8.05 -5.51
N ASP A 36 1.71 -6.94 -6.19
CA ASP A 36 2.70 -5.93 -6.57
C ASP A 36 2.52 -4.62 -5.80
N GLN A 37 1.46 -4.52 -4.99
CA GLN A 37 1.19 -3.34 -4.17
C GLN A 37 2.15 -3.25 -2.98
N LEU A 38 3.33 -2.69 -3.21
CA LEU A 38 4.37 -2.49 -2.18
C LEU A 38 3.87 -1.74 -0.94
N ALA A 39 2.94 -0.80 -1.10
CA ALA A 39 2.38 0.00 -0.01
C ALA A 39 1.66 -0.84 1.07
N ASP A 40 1.29 -2.09 0.76
CA ASP A 40 0.64 -2.98 1.71
C ASP A 40 1.52 -3.28 2.92
N ILE A 41 2.85 -3.25 2.77
CA ILE A 41 3.79 -3.49 3.88
C ILE A 41 3.65 -2.44 5.00
N PHE A 42 3.20 -1.22 4.66
CA PHE A 42 3.06 -0.10 5.61
C PHE A 42 1.64 0.08 6.13
N THR A 43 0.64 -0.52 5.47
CA THR A 43 -0.77 -0.20 5.69
C THR A 43 -1.60 -1.37 6.20
N LYS A 44 -1.06 -2.59 6.15
CA LYS A 44 -1.78 -3.82 6.50
C LYS A 44 -0.96 -4.68 7.46
N ALA A 45 -1.66 -5.42 8.32
CA ALA A 45 -1.10 -6.59 8.98
C ALA A 45 -1.04 -7.74 7.96
N LEU A 46 0.16 -8.18 7.60
CA LEU A 46 0.38 -9.20 6.56
C LEU A 46 0.87 -10.51 7.18
N PRO A 47 0.49 -11.67 6.59
CA PRO A 47 1.15 -12.94 6.90
C PRO A 47 2.66 -12.85 6.62
N LYS A 48 3.45 -13.61 7.38
CA LYS A 48 4.91 -13.59 7.33
C LYS A 48 5.45 -13.71 5.91
N ASP A 49 4.97 -14.69 5.14
CA ASP A 49 5.47 -14.95 3.78
C ASP A 49 5.23 -13.74 2.87
N ARG A 50 4.05 -13.15 2.96
CA ARG A 50 3.70 -11.95 2.18
C ARG A 50 4.54 -10.75 2.57
N PHE A 51 4.78 -10.56 3.87
CA PHE A 51 5.66 -9.52 4.37
C PHE A 51 7.10 -9.71 3.86
N CYS A 52 7.64 -10.93 3.92
CA CYS A 52 8.96 -11.26 3.41
C CYS A 52 9.11 -10.95 1.91
N THR A 53 8.16 -11.38 1.08
CA THR A 53 8.18 -11.07 -0.36
C THR A 53 8.16 -9.57 -0.63
N LEU A 54 7.31 -8.81 0.07
CA LEU A 54 7.26 -7.35 -0.10
C LEU A 54 8.54 -6.66 0.40
N ARG A 55 9.11 -7.14 1.51
CA ARG A 55 10.37 -6.65 2.08
C ARG A 55 11.54 -6.84 1.12
N GLU A 56 11.60 -7.99 0.45
CA GLU A 56 12.58 -8.27 -0.59
C GLU A 56 12.40 -7.38 -1.82
N LYS A 57 11.17 -7.21 -2.31
CA LYS A 57 10.86 -6.27 -3.41
C LYS A 57 11.21 -4.82 -3.05
N LEU A 58 11.15 -4.45 -1.77
CA LEU A 58 11.56 -3.13 -1.25
C LEU A 58 13.09 -2.97 -1.17
N GLY A 59 13.87 -4.05 -1.36
CA GLY A 59 15.34 -4.01 -1.32
C GLY A 59 15.94 -4.02 0.08
N VAL A 60 15.16 -4.39 1.11
CA VAL A 60 15.66 -4.46 2.48
C VAL A 60 16.58 -5.66 2.64
N LYS A 61 17.88 -5.40 2.81
CA LYS A 61 18.91 -6.44 2.99
C LYS A 61 19.20 -6.69 4.47
N PRO A 62 19.57 -7.92 4.86
CA PRO A 62 20.10 -8.19 6.19
C PRO A 62 21.43 -7.45 6.39
N SER A 63 21.72 -7.04 7.63
CA SER A 63 22.96 -6.33 7.99
C SER A 63 24.21 -7.19 7.87
N THR A 64 24.06 -8.52 7.81
CA THR A 64 25.16 -9.48 7.69
C THR A 64 25.95 -9.36 6.38
N SER A 65 25.41 -8.71 5.35
CA SER A 65 26.13 -8.46 4.09
C SER A 65 27.01 -7.20 4.11
N LEU A 66 27.11 -6.50 5.26
CA LEU A 66 27.93 -5.29 5.41
C LEU A 66 29.24 -5.54 6.17
N GLU A 67 29.62 -6.80 6.43
CA GLU A 67 30.96 -7.13 6.91
C GLU A 67 31.98 -6.88 5.79
N GLY A 68 32.39 -5.62 5.65
CA GLY A 68 33.57 -5.25 4.90
C GLY A 68 34.80 -5.84 5.59
N SER A 69 35.62 -6.52 4.80
CA SER A 69 36.93 -7.01 5.18
C SER A 69 37.73 -5.90 5.87
N VAL A 70 38.00 -6.06 7.17
CA VAL A 70 39.10 -5.32 7.81
C VAL A 70 40.37 -5.98 7.27
N GLY A 71 40.86 -5.46 6.14
CA GLY A 71 42.16 -5.81 5.59
C GLY A 71 43.25 -5.43 6.59
N ALA A 72 44.14 -6.40 6.82
CA ALA A 72 45.33 -6.33 7.65
C ALA A 72 46.30 -5.19 7.28
#